data_AF-A0A372RQT1-F1
#
_entry.id   AF-A0A372RQT1-F1
#
_cell.length_a   1.000
_cell.length_b   1.000
_cell.length_c   1.000
_cell.angle_alpha   90.00
_cell.angle_beta   90.00
_cell.angle_gamma   90.00
#
_symmetry.space_group_name_H-M   'P 1'
#
loop_
_entity.id
_entity.type
_entity.pdbx_description
1 polymer ?
#
loop_
_entity_poly.entity_id
_entity_poly.type
_entity_poly.pdbx_seq_one_letter_code
_entity_poly.pdbx_strand_id
1 'polypeptide(L)'
;MPINTEDLRFFAEDELVTIEPFFKEETLILSGRSFGPFEPPKKLEIPLWAALALKGEKQCKIFSPECLTTEFLEHRLELENSMDDYGNKPLSKFPKYFIEFSKILLEKAEDDIENPARVRYLLQKLKEVRENKIEKQLNELDVNGLKMKNLTTSEVHKIRPTFVMSLEGIRQLDGIRKEVPKGPSVRVNGVNGTNGMQGIEDFSQLRGNDINIEDYVMELDDTIVYD
;
A
#
# COMPACT_ATOMS: atom_id res chain seq x y z
N MET A 1 17.69 -0.70 -0.99
CA MET A 1 17.24 0.71 -1.06
C MET A 1 15.72 0.68 -1.15
N PRO A 2 14.98 1.41 -0.28
CA PRO A 2 13.54 1.53 -0.45
C PRO A 2 13.28 2.22 -1.79
N ILE A 3 12.38 1.65 -2.59
CA ILE A 3 11.90 2.28 -3.83
C ILE A 3 11.12 3.53 -3.40
N ASN A 4 11.50 4.69 -3.94
CA ASN A 4 10.84 5.95 -3.64
C ASN A 4 9.45 5.98 -4.30
N THR A 5 8.54 6.78 -3.76
CA THR A 5 7.20 7.01 -4.35
C THR A 5 7.31 7.49 -5.81
N GLU A 6 8.33 8.30 -6.13
CA GLU A 6 8.60 8.76 -7.51
C GLU A 6 9.00 7.63 -8.45
N ASP A 7 9.69 6.60 -7.98
CA ASP A 7 10.03 5.46 -8.83
C ASP A 7 8.76 4.71 -9.26
N LEU A 8 7.77 4.59 -8.37
CA LEU A 8 6.49 3.97 -8.70
C LEU A 8 5.71 4.78 -9.73
N ARG A 9 5.75 6.11 -9.59
CA ARG A 9 5.16 7.02 -10.57
C ARG A 9 5.80 6.81 -11.94
N PHE A 10 7.13 6.80 -12.00
CA PHE A 10 7.89 6.54 -13.21
C PHE A 10 7.52 5.18 -13.85
N PHE A 11 7.41 4.12 -13.04
CA PHE A 11 6.99 2.81 -13.58
C PHE A 11 5.54 2.78 -14.05
N ALA A 12 4.65 3.56 -13.44
CA ALA A 12 3.25 3.67 -13.84
C ALA A 12 3.09 4.35 -15.21
N GLU A 13 4.04 5.20 -15.60
CA GLU A 13 4.01 5.90 -16.89
C GLU A 13 4.20 4.98 -18.10
N ASP A 14 4.75 3.78 -17.90
CA ASP A 14 4.94 2.79 -18.95
C ASP A 14 3.68 1.93 -19.19
N GLU A 15 2.66 2.06 -18.33
CA GLU A 15 1.35 1.41 -18.53
C GLU A 15 0.65 2.02 -19.75
N LEU A 16 -0.05 1.17 -20.50
CA LEU A 16 -0.75 1.59 -21.71
C LEU A 16 -2.08 2.27 -21.38
N VAL A 17 -2.37 3.36 -22.08
CA VAL A 17 -3.64 4.07 -22.04
C VAL A 17 -4.18 4.26 -23.45
N THR A 18 -5.51 4.27 -23.56
CA THR A 18 -6.19 4.51 -24.83
C THR A 18 -6.29 6.01 -25.10
N ILE A 19 -5.93 6.43 -26.32
CA ILE A 19 -6.09 7.80 -26.79
C ILE A 19 -6.86 7.85 -28.11
N GLU A 20 -7.43 9.00 -28.43
CA GLU A 20 -7.83 9.40 -29.78
C GLU A 20 -6.94 10.57 -30.22
N PRO A 21 -6.13 10.41 -31.27
CA PRO A 21 -5.25 11.47 -31.76
C PRO A 21 -6.03 12.46 -32.62
N PHE A 22 -5.52 13.69 -32.71
CA PHE A 22 -6.05 14.77 -33.55
C PHE A 22 -5.16 15.05 -34.78
N PHE A 23 -4.18 14.20 -35.02
CA PHE A 23 -3.24 14.29 -36.15
C PHE A 23 -3.17 12.96 -36.88
N LYS A 24 -2.67 13.00 -38.11
CA LYS A 24 -2.48 11.83 -38.96
C LYS A 24 -0.99 11.50 -39.10
N GLU A 25 -0.59 10.29 -38.75
CA GLU A 25 0.77 9.75 -38.88
C GLU A 25 0.72 8.22 -39.01
N GLU A 26 1.53 7.62 -39.87
CA GLU A 26 1.45 6.16 -40.10
C GLU A 26 2.03 5.37 -38.94
N THR A 27 3.19 5.78 -38.43
CA THR A 27 3.89 5.08 -37.35
C THR A 27 4.88 6.03 -36.67
N LEU A 28 4.89 6.03 -35.34
CA LEU A 28 5.91 6.66 -34.54
C LEU A 28 6.70 5.61 -33.76
N ILE A 29 8.02 5.74 -33.74
CA ILE A 29 8.89 4.90 -32.91
C ILE A 29 9.14 5.62 -31.58
N LEU A 30 8.57 5.09 -30.50
CA LEU A 30 8.64 5.62 -29.15
C LEU A 30 9.34 4.62 -28.24
N SER A 31 10.47 5.02 -27.63
CA SER A 31 11.29 4.14 -26.77
C SER A 31 11.64 2.79 -27.44
N GLY A 32 11.95 2.81 -28.75
CA GLY A 32 12.28 1.60 -29.52
C GLY A 32 11.09 0.72 -29.91
N ARG A 33 9.84 1.13 -29.63
CA ARG A 33 8.62 0.41 -30.02
C ARG A 33 7.84 1.22 -31.04
N SER A 34 7.20 0.53 -32.00
CA SER A 34 6.36 1.15 -33.02
C SER A 34 4.93 1.32 -32.51
N PHE A 35 4.36 2.52 -32.67
CA PHE A 35 2.97 2.84 -32.37
C PHE A 35 2.31 3.49 -33.57
N GLY A 36 1.03 3.24 -33.77
CA GLY A 36 0.25 3.78 -34.88
C GLY A 36 -0.64 2.73 -35.54
N PRO A 37 -1.40 3.13 -36.57
CA PRO A 37 -1.45 4.48 -37.12
C PRO A 37 -2.16 5.47 -36.18
N PHE A 38 -1.66 6.70 -36.14
CA PHE A 38 -2.36 7.82 -35.51
C PHE A 38 -3.27 8.42 -36.57
N GLU A 39 -4.58 8.23 -36.45
CA GLU A 39 -5.53 8.77 -37.42
C GLU A 39 -6.85 9.08 -36.71
N PRO A 40 -7.36 10.32 -36.74
CA PRO A 40 -8.65 10.62 -36.13
C PRO A 40 -9.79 9.97 -36.94
N PRO A 41 -10.87 9.46 -36.30
CA PRO A 41 -11.12 9.37 -34.86
C PRO A 41 -10.76 7.97 -34.29
N LYS A 42 -9.77 7.27 -34.87
CA LYS A 42 -9.41 5.91 -34.44
C LYS A 42 -8.66 5.96 -33.12
N LYS A 43 -9.11 5.12 -32.19
CA LYS A 43 -8.44 4.94 -30.91
C LYS A 43 -7.25 4.01 -31.04
N LEU A 44 -6.21 4.27 -30.25
CA LEU A 44 -5.06 3.40 -30.12
C LEU A 44 -4.50 3.43 -28.70
N GLU A 45 -3.72 2.43 -28.34
CA GLU A 45 -3.04 2.34 -27.05
C GLU A 45 -1.57 2.75 -27.18
N ILE A 46 -1.15 3.67 -26.33
CA ILE A 46 0.25 4.10 -26.20
C ILE A 46 0.62 4.19 -24.71
N PRO A 47 1.91 4.21 -24.35
CA PRO A 47 2.33 4.39 -22.97
C PRO A 47 1.84 5.74 -22.42
N LEU A 48 1.51 5.76 -21.13
CA LEU A 48 1.00 6.94 -20.45
C LEU A 48 1.91 8.16 -20.60
N TRP A 49 3.24 8.03 -20.48
CA TRP A 49 4.15 9.16 -20.71
C TRP A 49 3.97 9.80 -22.10
N ALA A 50 3.74 9.00 -23.14
CA ALA A 50 3.58 9.48 -24.51
C ALA A 50 2.20 10.14 -24.69
N ALA A 51 1.16 9.55 -24.10
CA ALA A 51 -0.17 10.13 -24.07
C ALA A 51 -0.18 11.50 -23.39
N LEU A 52 0.52 11.64 -22.26
CA LEU A 52 0.63 12.91 -21.54
C LEU A 52 1.40 13.96 -22.33
N ALA A 53 2.47 13.58 -23.03
CA ALA A 53 3.20 14.49 -23.92
C ALA A 53 2.30 15.01 -25.05
N LEU A 54 1.58 14.12 -25.74
CA LEU A 54 0.63 14.51 -26.79
C LEU A 54 -0.53 15.35 -26.24
N LYS A 55 -1.02 15.06 -25.03
CA LYS A 55 -2.07 15.83 -24.34
C LYS A 55 -1.60 17.25 -24.04
N GLY A 56 -0.35 17.44 -23.59
CA GLY A 56 0.25 18.75 -23.35
C GLY A 56 0.30 19.63 -24.61
N GLU A 57 0.56 19.01 -25.77
CA GLU A 57 0.54 19.66 -27.08
C GLU A 57 -0.88 19.76 -27.70
N LYS A 58 -1.92 19.35 -26.96
CA LYS A 58 -3.32 19.32 -27.43
C LYS A 58 -3.53 18.49 -28.70
N GLN A 59 -2.75 17.41 -28.85
CA GLN A 59 -2.75 16.54 -30.03
C GLN A 59 -3.52 15.23 -29.82
N CYS A 60 -4.05 14.98 -28.64
CA CYS A 60 -4.93 13.84 -28.39
C CYS A 60 -5.92 14.12 -27.26
N LYS A 61 -6.95 13.28 -27.23
CA LYS A 61 -7.80 13.03 -26.06
C LYS A 61 -7.41 11.71 -25.43
N ILE A 62 -7.19 11.69 -24.11
CA ILE A 62 -7.00 10.45 -23.36
C ILE A 62 -8.39 9.91 -22.99
N PHE A 63 -8.59 8.60 -23.03
CA PHE A 63 -9.80 7.98 -22.49
C PHE A 63 -9.53 7.50 -21.08
N SER A 64 -10.41 7.86 -20.14
CA SER A 64 -10.35 7.35 -18.77
C SER A 64 -10.34 5.81 -18.78
N PRO A 65 -9.35 5.17 -18.12
CA PRO A 65 -9.34 3.72 -17.97
C PRO A 65 -10.59 3.20 -17.24
N GLU A 66 -11.06 2.00 -17.58
CA GLU A 66 -12.25 1.38 -16.95
C GLU A 66 -12.12 1.24 -15.43
N CYS A 67 -10.90 1.10 -14.92
CA CYS A 67 -10.61 1.01 -13.49
C CYS A 67 -10.63 2.37 -12.76
N LEU A 68 -10.81 3.48 -13.48
CA LEU A 68 -10.87 4.85 -12.94
C LEU A 68 -12.25 5.49 -13.16
N THR A 69 -13.31 4.70 -13.33
CA THR A 69 -14.68 5.21 -13.39
C THR A 69 -15.34 5.18 -12.01
N THR A 70 -16.37 6.00 -11.83
CA THR A 70 -17.15 6.04 -10.59
C THR A 70 -17.76 4.69 -10.25
N GLU A 71 -18.29 3.99 -11.25
CA GLU A 71 -18.96 2.69 -11.11
C GLU A 71 -17.97 1.63 -10.65
N PHE A 72 -16.78 1.59 -11.26
CA PHE A 72 -15.74 0.65 -10.87
C PHE A 72 -15.30 0.88 -9.43
N LEU A 73 -15.05 2.13 -9.05
CA LEU A 73 -14.57 2.48 -7.72
C LEU A 73 -15.62 2.24 -6.63
N GLU A 74 -16.90 2.54 -6.90
CA GLU A 74 -18.01 2.25 -5.99
C GLU A 74 -18.16 0.75 -5.77
N HIS A 75 -18.20 -0.04 -6.84
CA HIS A 75 -18.22 -1.50 -6.74
C HIS A 75 -17.00 -2.04 -5.98
N ARG A 76 -15.82 -1.46 -6.21
CA ARG A 76 -14.62 -1.86 -5.47
C ARG A 76 -14.73 -1.55 -3.99
N LEU A 77 -15.32 -0.41 -3.63
CA LEU A 77 -15.52 0.02 -2.25
C LEU A 77 -16.55 -0.87 -1.53
N GLU A 78 -17.60 -1.31 -2.22
CA GLU A 78 -18.55 -2.30 -1.71
C GLU A 78 -17.85 -3.63 -1.40
N LEU A 79 -17.05 -4.14 -2.34
CA LEU A 79 -16.24 -5.34 -2.13
C LEU A 79 -15.22 -5.18 -0.99
N GLU A 80 -14.73 -3.97 -0.76
CA GLU A 80 -13.86 -3.68 0.37
C GLU A 80 -14.62 -3.65 1.71
N ASN A 81 -15.93 -3.40 1.71
CA ASN A 81 -16.72 -3.43 2.94
C ASN A 81 -17.41 -4.78 3.21
N SER A 82 -17.51 -5.64 2.20
CA SER A 82 -18.13 -6.96 2.32
C SER A 82 -17.25 -7.97 3.06
N MET A 83 -17.90 -9.02 3.54
CA MET A 83 -17.26 -10.22 4.08
C MET A 83 -17.39 -11.35 3.04
N ASP A 84 -16.39 -12.22 2.96
CA ASP A 84 -16.46 -13.43 2.14
C ASP A 84 -17.28 -14.54 2.83
N ASP A 85 -17.50 -15.66 2.12
CA ASP A 85 -18.27 -16.82 2.61
C ASP A 85 -17.70 -17.44 3.89
N TYR A 86 -16.45 -17.12 4.23
CA TYR A 86 -15.73 -17.61 5.40
C TYR A 86 -15.65 -16.54 6.51
N GLY A 87 -16.33 -15.40 6.35
CA GLY A 87 -16.34 -14.29 7.30
C GLY A 87 -15.07 -13.43 7.28
N ASN A 88 -14.17 -13.61 6.32
CA ASN A 88 -13.00 -12.75 6.18
C ASN A 88 -13.36 -11.47 5.44
N LYS A 89 -12.53 -10.43 5.59
CA LYS A 89 -12.66 -9.16 4.88
C LYS A 89 -11.52 -9.00 3.87
N PRO A 90 -11.48 -9.80 2.79
CA PRO A 90 -10.33 -9.80 1.88
C PRO A 90 -10.12 -8.42 1.26
N LEU A 91 -8.86 -8.08 1.03
CA LEU A 91 -8.53 -6.95 0.18
C LEU A 91 -8.92 -7.28 -1.26
N SER A 92 -9.40 -6.24 -1.89
CA SER A 92 -9.97 -6.32 -3.21
C SER A 92 -8.85 -6.06 -4.26
N LYS A 93 -8.81 -6.82 -5.37
CA LYS A 93 -7.75 -6.76 -6.41
C LYS A 93 -7.84 -5.53 -7.31
N PHE A 94 -6.72 -4.86 -7.54
CA PHE A 94 -6.57 -3.74 -8.48
C PHE A 94 -5.55 -4.05 -9.59
N PRO A 95 -5.58 -3.29 -10.70
CA PRO A 95 -4.48 -3.27 -11.67
C PRO A 95 -3.14 -2.90 -11.04
N LYS A 96 -2.06 -3.21 -11.74
CA LYS A 96 -0.71 -2.79 -11.35
C LYS A 96 -0.61 -1.26 -11.41
N TYR A 97 0.15 -0.67 -10.49
CA TYR A 97 0.35 0.78 -10.37
C TYR A 97 -0.94 1.63 -10.33
N PHE A 98 -2.05 1.02 -9.87
CA PHE A 98 -3.36 1.64 -9.88
C PHE A 98 -3.40 3.04 -9.26
N ILE A 99 -2.81 3.19 -8.08
CA ILE A 99 -2.82 4.47 -7.36
C ILE A 99 -1.96 5.51 -8.10
N GLU A 100 -0.82 5.08 -8.64
CA GLU A 100 0.12 5.97 -9.31
C GLU A 100 -0.46 6.51 -10.61
N PHE A 101 -0.92 5.65 -11.54
CA PHE A 101 -1.47 6.16 -12.79
C PHE A 101 -2.77 6.95 -12.56
N SER A 102 -3.59 6.58 -11.56
CA SER A 102 -4.79 7.34 -11.21
C SER A 102 -4.45 8.76 -10.77
N LYS A 103 -3.42 8.94 -9.93
CA LYS A 103 -2.93 10.25 -9.52
C LYS A 103 -2.40 11.05 -10.70
N ILE A 104 -1.60 10.42 -11.57
CA ILE A 104 -1.03 11.07 -12.76
C ILE A 104 -2.14 11.59 -13.68
N LEU A 105 -3.13 10.75 -14.01
CA LEU A 105 -4.24 11.11 -14.88
C LEU A 105 -5.09 12.23 -14.26
N LEU A 106 -5.42 12.15 -12.97
CA LEU A 106 -6.13 13.21 -12.27
C LEU A 106 -5.34 14.52 -12.15
N GLU A 107 -4.01 14.49 -12.23
CA GLU A 107 -3.19 15.70 -12.19
C GLU A 107 -3.05 16.36 -13.57
N LYS A 108 -2.87 15.54 -14.63
CA LYS A 108 -2.45 16.03 -15.95
C LYS A 108 -3.53 15.94 -17.04
N ALA A 109 -4.57 15.14 -16.82
CA ALA A 109 -5.64 14.87 -17.79
C ALA A 109 -7.01 14.81 -17.10
N GLU A 110 -7.23 15.68 -16.10
CA GLU A 110 -8.49 15.73 -15.35
C GLU A 110 -9.71 16.01 -16.23
N ASP A 111 -9.52 16.78 -17.31
CA ASP A 111 -10.55 17.13 -18.28
C ASP A 111 -11.03 15.94 -19.13
N ASP A 112 -10.27 14.85 -19.15
CA ASP A 112 -10.61 13.60 -19.84
C ASP A 112 -11.29 12.57 -18.92
N ILE A 113 -11.42 12.87 -17.62
CA ILE A 113 -12.03 11.99 -16.62
C ILE A 113 -13.47 12.42 -16.35
N GLU A 114 -14.38 11.44 -16.33
CA GLU A 114 -15.76 11.68 -15.93
C GLU A 114 -15.87 11.89 -14.42
N ASN A 115 -16.48 13.01 -14.01
CA ASN A 115 -16.70 13.37 -12.61
C ASN A 115 -15.44 13.24 -11.71
N PRO A 116 -14.36 13.99 -12.00
CA PRO A 116 -13.08 13.82 -11.34
C PRO A 116 -13.13 14.08 -9.83
N ALA A 117 -14.01 14.99 -9.38
CA ALA A 117 -14.24 15.24 -7.96
C ALA A 117 -14.77 14.00 -7.23
N ARG A 118 -15.73 13.27 -7.82
CA ARG A 118 -16.25 12.03 -7.25
C ARG A 118 -15.20 10.92 -7.28
N VAL A 119 -14.44 10.81 -8.37
CA VAL A 119 -13.32 9.86 -8.49
C VAL A 119 -12.29 10.08 -7.38
N ARG A 120 -11.85 11.33 -7.13
CA ARG A 120 -10.94 11.67 -6.02
C ARG A 120 -11.50 11.25 -4.67
N TYR A 121 -12.78 11.55 -4.42
CA TYR A 121 -13.46 11.14 -3.18
C TYR A 121 -13.45 9.62 -2.99
N LEU A 122 -13.81 8.86 -4.04
CA LEU A 122 -13.87 7.40 -3.98
C LEU A 122 -12.49 6.77 -3.80
N LEU A 123 -11.46 7.27 -4.50
CA LEU A 123 -10.07 6.83 -4.30
C LEU A 123 -9.60 7.07 -2.87
N GLN A 124 -9.91 8.24 -2.30
CA GLN A 124 -9.57 8.54 -0.91
C GLN A 124 -10.30 7.61 0.07
N LYS A 125 -11.58 7.35 -0.14
CA LYS A 125 -12.35 6.40 0.68
C LYS A 125 -11.82 4.98 0.60
N LEU A 126 -11.50 4.51 -0.61
CA LEU A 126 -10.87 3.21 -0.83
C LEU A 126 -9.54 3.11 -0.09
N LYS A 127 -8.69 4.15 -0.20
CA LYS A 127 -7.42 4.21 0.51
C LYS A 127 -7.60 4.12 2.02
N GLU A 128 -8.51 4.90 2.61
CA GLU A 128 -8.81 4.86 4.05
C GLU A 128 -9.27 3.48 4.52
N VAL A 129 -10.23 2.86 3.81
CA VAL A 129 -10.74 1.53 4.20
C VAL A 129 -9.63 0.48 4.13
N ARG A 130 -8.81 0.52 3.07
CA ARG A 130 -7.73 -0.43 2.86
C ARG A 130 -6.60 -0.25 3.86
N GLU A 131 -6.17 0.98 4.13
CA GLU A 131 -5.16 1.29 5.14
C GLU A 131 -5.58 0.75 6.51
N ASN A 132 -6.83 0.97 6.92
CA ASN A 132 -7.37 0.46 8.19
C ASN A 132 -7.40 -1.08 8.26
N LYS A 133 -7.73 -1.76 7.16
CA LYS A 133 -7.70 -3.23 7.10
C LYS A 133 -6.28 -3.79 7.18
N ILE A 134 -5.37 -3.15 6.43
CA ILE A 134 -3.96 -3.51 6.39
C ILE A 134 -3.35 -3.41 7.79
N GLU A 135 -3.59 -2.29 8.47
CA GLU A 135 -3.10 -2.05 9.83
C GLU A 135 -3.61 -3.11 10.82
N LYS A 136 -4.90 -3.43 10.77
CA LYS A 136 -5.48 -4.51 11.61
C LYS A 136 -4.80 -5.86 11.38
N GLN A 137 -4.54 -6.22 10.12
CA GLN A 137 -3.87 -7.47 9.79
C GLN A 137 -2.37 -7.45 10.15
N LEU A 138 -1.72 -6.29 10.10
CA LEU A 138 -0.32 -6.15 10.53
C LEU A 138 -0.16 -6.37 12.04
N ASN A 139 -1.18 -6.05 12.84
CA ASN A 139 -1.18 -6.34 14.28
C ASN A 139 -1.24 -7.85 14.61
N GLU A 140 -1.59 -8.69 13.64
CA GLU A 140 -1.64 -10.16 13.77
C GLU A 140 -0.36 -10.84 13.24
N LEU A 141 0.73 -10.09 13.08
CA LEU A 141 2.00 -10.59 12.57
C LEU A 141 2.62 -11.66 13.50
N ASP A 142 2.96 -12.82 12.92
CA ASP A 142 3.63 -13.93 13.59
C ASP A 142 5.02 -14.21 12.98
N VAL A 143 5.83 -15.08 13.62
CA VAL A 143 7.14 -15.58 13.15
C VAL A 143 7.07 -16.15 11.72
N ASN A 144 5.90 -16.65 11.33
CA ASN A 144 5.62 -17.21 10.00
C ASN A 144 5.34 -16.13 8.93
N GLY A 145 5.28 -14.86 9.32
CA GLY A 145 4.98 -13.73 8.45
C GLY A 145 3.48 -13.44 8.30
N LEU A 146 3.14 -12.65 7.28
CA LEU A 146 1.78 -12.19 7.00
C LEU A 146 1.23 -12.82 5.72
N LYS A 147 0.00 -13.34 5.79
CA LYS A 147 -0.73 -13.87 4.63
C LYS A 147 -1.77 -12.87 4.15
N MET A 148 -1.33 -11.85 3.45
CA MET A 148 -2.21 -10.84 2.84
C MET A 148 -2.15 -10.93 1.31
N LYS A 149 -3.31 -11.01 0.66
CA LYS A 149 -3.44 -11.02 -0.80
C LYS A 149 -3.96 -9.68 -1.30
N ASN A 150 -3.78 -9.41 -2.58
CA ASN A 150 -4.37 -8.25 -3.28
C ASN A 150 -3.96 -6.88 -2.73
N LEU A 151 -2.76 -6.77 -2.14
CA LEU A 151 -2.13 -5.48 -1.90
C LEU A 151 -1.83 -4.78 -3.23
N THR A 152 -2.04 -3.48 -3.28
CA THR A 152 -1.60 -2.65 -4.41
C THR A 152 -0.08 -2.49 -4.37
N THR A 153 0.50 -2.06 -5.50
CA THR A 153 1.95 -1.83 -5.55
C THR A 153 2.37 -0.77 -4.53
N SER A 154 1.62 0.32 -4.40
CA SER A 154 1.90 1.40 -3.43
C SER A 154 1.82 0.92 -1.99
N GLU A 155 0.82 0.10 -1.65
CA GLU A 155 0.66 -0.43 -0.29
C GLU A 155 1.84 -1.35 0.07
N VAL A 156 2.24 -2.25 -0.82
CA VAL A 156 3.42 -3.10 -0.60
C VAL A 156 4.65 -2.24 -0.34
N HIS A 157 4.86 -1.18 -1.13
CA HIS A 157 6.00 -0.29 -0.96
C HIS A 157 5.97 0.49 0.36
N LYS A 158 4.79 0.97 0.77
CA LYS A 158 4.58 1.66 2.05
C LYS A 158 4.87 0.77 3.26
N ILE A 159 4.42 -0.49 3.21
CA ILE A 159 4.47 -1.42 4.36
C ILE A 159 5.83 -2.10 4.47
N ARG A 160 6.49 -2.39 3.34
CA ARG A 160 7.68 -3.26 3.27
C ARG A 160 8.80 -2.88 4.25
N PRO A 161 9.25 -1.61 4.38
CA PRO A 161 10.35 -1.27 5.27
C PRO A 161 10.05 -1.62 6.73
N THR A 162 8.90 -1.18 7.24
CA THR A 162 8.44 -1.45 8.61
C THR A 162 8.23 -2.95 8.83
N PHE A 163 7.59 -3.62 7.87
CA PHE A 163 7.31 -5.04 7.96
C PHE A 163 8.58 -5.89 8.06
N VAL A 164 9.58 -5.61 7.24
CA VAL A 164 10.86 -6.36 7.25
C VAL A 164 11.57 -6.17 8.58
N MET A 165 11.61 -4.94 9.10
CA MET A 165 12.23 -4.64 10.40
C MET A 165 11.52 -5.38 11.55
N SER A 166 10.19 -5.30 11.62
CA SER A 166 9.41 -5.95 12.68
C SER A 166 9.53 -7.48 12.63
N LEU A 167 9.44 -8.07 11.44
CA LEU A 167 9.56 -9.52 11.27
C LEU A 167 10.95 -10.03 11.65
N GLU A 168 12.01 -9.30 11.29
CA GLU A 168 13.38 -9.62 11.69
C GLU A 168 13.51 -9.62 13.22
N GLY A 169 12.99 -8.59 13.90
CA GLY A 169 12.95 -8.52 15.36
C GLY A 169 12.20 -9.70 16.00
N ILE A 170 11.01 -10.04 15.48
CA ILE A 170 10.22 -11.19 15.96
C ILE A 170 11.01 -12.51 15.82
N ARG A 171 11.69 -12.71 14.69
CA ARG A 171 12.47 -13.92 14.42
C ARG A 171 13.71 -14.03 15.30
N GLN A 172 14.37 -12.91 15.60
CA GLN A 172 15.49 -12.88 16.54
C GLN A 172 15.03 -13.27 17.95
N LEU A 173 13.91 -12.73 18.42
CA LEU A 173 13.35 -13.08 19.73
C LEU A 173 12.91 -14.55 19.82
N ASP A 174 12.31 -15.10 18.75
CA ASP A 174 11.94 -16.52 18.69
C ASP A 174 13.17 -17.45 18.66
N GLY A 175 14.23 -17.05 17.95
CA GLY A 175 15.52 -17.75 17.96
C GLY A 175 16.16 -17.79 19.35
N ILE A 176 16.21 -16.64 20.04
CA ILE A 176 16.70 -16.53 21.42
C ILE A 176 15.89 -17.44 22.36
N ARG A 177 14.56 -17.48 22.21
CA ARG A 177 13.69 -18.35 23.03
C ARG A 177 14.03 -19.83 22.87
N LYS A 178 14.50 -20.25 21.69
CA LYS A 178 14.87 -21.64 21.40
C LYS A 178 16.27 -22.01 21.92
N GLU A 179 17.16 -21.04 22.10
CA GLU A 179 18.55 -21.26 22.55
C GLU A 179 18.79 -21.10 24.05
N VAL A 180 17.78 -20.71 24.85
CA VAL A 180 17.95 -20.64 26.32
C VAL A 180 18.48 -21.98 26.85
N PRO A 181 19.66 -22.01 27.51
CA PRO A 181 20.24 -23.26 27.99
C PRO A 181 19.25 -23.94 28.93
N LYS A 182 19.02 -25.24 28.76
CA LYS A 182 18.39 -26.06 29.80
C LYS A 182 19.17 -25.78 31.09
N GLY A 183 18.52 -25.09 32.02
CA GLY A 183 19.10 -24.84 33.35
C GLY A 183 19.64 -26.15 33.92
N PRO A 184 20.67 -26.10 34.78
CA PRO A 184 21.29 -27.30 35.31
C PRO A 184 20.20 -28.23 35.86
N SER A 185 20.23 -29.50 35.45
CA SER A 185 19.29 -30.50 35.93
C SER A 185 19.39 -30.56 37.46
N VAL A 186 18.40 -29.98 38.14
CA VAL A 186 18.27 -30.09 39.59
C VAL A 186 18.08 -31.57 39.89
N ARG A 187 19.13 -32.21 40.41
CA ARG A 187 19.03 -33.56 40.95
C ARG A 187 18.16 -33.46 42.20
N VAL A 188 16.91 -33.89 42.08
CA VAL A 188 16.01 -34.06 43.23
C VAL A 188 16.57 -35.21 44.06
N ASN A 189 17.39 -34.89 45.05
CA ASN A 189 17.67 -35.79 46.15
C ASN A 189 16.54 -35.60 47.17
N GLY A 190 15.64 -36.58 47.23
CA GLY A 190 14.58 -36.60 48.21
C GLY A 190 15.15 -36.71 49.63
N VAL A 191 14.75 -35.79 50.50
CA VAL A 191 14.66 -36.03 51.95
C VAL A 191 13.44 -35.27 52.49
N ASN A 192 12.63 -35.99 53.24
CA ASN A 192 11.38 -35.57 53.89
C ASN A 192 11.57 -34.38 54.84
N GLY A 193 10.57 -33.49 54.89
CA GLY A 193 10.45 -32.48 55.94
C GLY A 193 9.24 -31.57 55.75
N THR A 194 8.36 -31.59 56.73
CA THR A 194 7.00 -31.03 56.79
C THR A 194 6.90 -29.50 56.93
N ASN A 195 5.75 -28.98 56.48
CA ASN A 195 5.05 -27.73 56.88
C ASN A 195 5.42 -26.39 56.23
N GLY A 196 4.39 -25.70 55.75
CA GLY A 196 4.37 -24.23 55.63
C GLY A 196 3.78 -23.72 54.33
N MET A 197 2.46 -23.65 54.23
CA MET A 197 1.77 -22.86 53.21
C MET A 197 1.66 -21.42 53.73
N GLN A 198 2.35 -20.46 53.11
CA GLN A 198 2.07 -19.03 53.26
C GLN A 198 2.56 -18.26 52.03
N GLY A 199 1.70 -17.38 51.54
CA GLY A 199 1.64 -16.90 50.17
C GLY A 199 2.70 -15.87 49.78
N ILE A 200 2.81 -15.70 48.46
CA ILE A 200 3.59 -14.66 47.82
C ILE A 200 2.69 -13.43 47.72
N GLU A 201 2.82 -12.52 48.67
CA GLU A 201 2.53 -11.10 48.49
C GLU A 201 3.86 -10.40 48.15
N ASP A 202 4.00 -9.93 46.89
CA ASP A 202 4.43 -8.55 46.56
C ASP A 202 4.63 -8.41 45.04
N PHE A 203 3.63 -7.86 44.35
CA PHE A 203 3.71 -7.43 42.94
C PHE A 203 3.90 -5.90 42.83
N SER A 204 4.60 -5.30 43.79
CA SER A 204 4.70 -3.84 43.94
C SER A 204 5.95 -3.20 43.32
N GLN A 205 6.81 -3.93 42.59
CA GLN A 205 8.08 -3.37 42.08
C GLN A 205 8.30 -3.41 40.56
N LEU A 206 7.25 -3.57 39.74
CA LEU A 206 7.35 -3.34 38.29
C LEU A 206 6.35 -2.29 37.82
N ARG A 207 6.48 -1.07 38.37
CA ARG A 207 5.95 0.14 37.75
C ARG A 207 7.01 1.23 37.87
N GLY A 208 7.63 1.58 36.75
CA GLY A 208 8.64 2.63 36.72
C GLY A 208 9.47 2.56 35.45
N ASN A 209 8.92 3.08 34.36
CA ASN A 209 9.56 4.10 33.54
C ASN A 209 8.45 4.68 32.66
N ASP A 210 8.00 5.87 33.05
CA ASP A 210 7.01 6.66 32.34
C ASP A 210 7.52 6.93 30.92
N ILE A 211 6.80 6.42 29.93
CA ILE A 211 7.00 6.82 28.53
C ILE A 211 6.35 8.19 28.41
N ASN A 212 7.16 9.22 28.22
CA ASN A 212 6.69 10.57 28.00
C ASN A 212 5.92 10.61 26.66
N ILE A 213 4.62 10.92 26.72
CA ILE A 213 3.71 10.90 25.57
C ILE A 213 3.94 12.12 24.65
N GLU A 214 4.77 13.08 25.05
CA GLU A 214 5.07 14.28 24.24
C GLU A 214 6.13 14.06 23.14
N ASP A 215 6.82 12.91 23.09
CA ASP A 215 7.84 12.62 22.07
C ASP A 215 7.26 12.10 20.72
N TYR A 216 5.93 12.02 20.58
CA TYR A 216 5.22 11.61 19.36
C TYR A 216 4.33 12.71 18.75
N VAL A 217 4.68 13.98 18.97
CA VAL A 217 4.14 15.07 18.14
C VAL A 217 5.05 15.21 16.91
N MET A 218 4.62 14.65 15.78
CA MET A 218 5.17 15.06 14.49
C MET A 218 4.72 16.50 14.26
N GLU A 219 5.66 17.44 14.38
CA GLU A 219 5.49 18.80 13.90
C GLU A 219 5.07 18.75 12.43
N LEU A 220 3.89 19.31 12.14
CA LEU A 220 3.52 19.71 10.80
C LEU A 220 4.43 20.89 10.45
N ASP A 221 5.39 20.66 9.56
CA ASP A 221 6.18 21.73 8.98
C ASP A 221 5.28 22.53 8.02
N ASP A 222 4.68 23.60 8.57
CA ASP A 222 4.12 24.71 7.82
C ASP A 222 5.27 25.54 7.24
N THR A 223 5.76 25.14 6.06
CA THR A 223 6.53 26.05 5.18
C THR A 223 6.06 25.94 3.73
N ILE A 224 4.88 26.52 3.46
CA ILE A 224 4.60 27.15 2.16
C ILE A 224 4.52 28.65 2.41
N VAL A 225 5.62 29.33 2.09
CA VAL A 225 5.63 30.77 1.87
C VAL A 225 4.98 31.01 0.52
N TYR A 226 3.88 31.77 0.50
CA TYR A 226 3.36 32.38 -0.72
C TYR A 226 4.14 33.67 -0.98
N ASP A 227 4.87 33.70 -2.10
CA ASP A 227 5.14 34.93 -2.84
C ASP A 227 4.10 35.06 -3.97
#